data_AF-A0A1Y1QUP2-F1
#
_entry.id   AF-A0A1Y1QUP2-F1
#
_cell.length_a   1.000
_cell.length_b   1.000
_cell.length_c   1.000
_cell.angle_alpha   90.00
_cell.angle_beta   90.00
_cell.angle_gamma   90.00
#
_symmetry.space_group_name_H-M   'P 1'
#
loop_
_entity.id
_entity.type
_entity.pdbx_description
1 polymer ?
#
loop_
_entity_poly.entity_id
_entity_poly.type
_entity_poly.pdbx_seq_one_letter_code
_entity_poly.pdbx_strand_id
1 'polypeptide(L)'
;MKALRWSLLHLVLIAPLCIAEPAPVLPGEGVGVDMSQPAEKILRAEAWELQIWYRAKGSRSEGQHGVLLRDGNAVKGSTVGEEMDTALGKMKYYGTQPGVLWNPSGWHFADKSLIKPSSFCP
;
A
#
# COMPACT_ATOMS: atom_id res chain seq x y z
N MET A 1 48.83 35.93 47.66
CA MET A 1 49.60 36.44 46.50
C MET A 1 49.91 35.28 45.56
N LYS A 2 49.79 35.55 44.25
CA LYS A 2 50.21 34.77 43.06
C LYS A 2 49.32 33.60 42.58
N ALA A 3 48.64 33.93 41.48
CA ALA A 3 47.95 33.06 40.54
C ALA A 3 48.91 32.42 39.52
N LEU A 4 48.52 31.28 38.93
CA LEU A 4 48.93 30.79 37.60
C LEU A 4 48.04 29.56 37.25
N ARG A 5 46.96 29.69 36.47
CA ARG A 5 46.84 29.51 35.01
C ARG A 5 47.50 28.24 34.45
N TRP A 6 46.70 27.28 33.94
CA TRP A 6 46.69 26.93 32.50
C TRP A 6 45.61 25.90 32.08
N SER A 7 44.93 26.23 30.97
CA SER A 7 44.49 25.37 29.84
C SER A 7 43.54 24.19 30.14
N LEU A 8 42.23 24.22 29.87
CA LEU A 8 41.47 24.58 28.66
C LEU A 8 41.76 23.62 27.49
N LEU A 9 40.79 22.72 27.25
CA LEU A 9 40.27 22.15 26.00
C LEU A 9 39.95 20.64 26.14
N HIS A 10 38.71 20.33 26.49
CA HIS A 10 38.10 19.07 26.06
C HIS A 10 37.36 19.38 24.75
N LEU A 11 38.01 19.07 23.64
CA LEU A 11 37.43 19.14 22.31
C LEU A 11 36.45 17.95 22.17
N VAL A 12 35.19 18.14 22.55
CA VAL A 12 34.13 17.18 22.22
C VAL A 12 33.78 17.40 20.75
N LEU A 13 34.36 16.57 19.87
CA LEU A 13 33.91 16.42 18.49
C LEU A 13 32.54 15.71 18.52
N ILE A 14 31.47 16.50 18.64
CA ILE A 14 30.14 16.04 18.25
C ILE A 14 30.13 16.09 16.73
N ALA A 15 30.47 14.98 16.09
CA ALA A 15 30.20 14.81 14.68
C ALA A 15 28.67 14.87 14.52
N PRO A 16 28.11 15.80 13.72
CA PRO A 16 26.75 15.63 13.28
C PRO A 16 26.77 14.39 12.38
N LEU A 17 26.26 13.28 12.91
CA LEU A 17 25.66 12.26 12.05
C LEU A 17 24.59 13.02 11.28
N CYS A 18 24.94 13.47 10.07
CA CYS A 18 23.98 13.75 9.03
C CYS A 18 23.22 12.43 8.84
N ILE A 19 22.18 12.24 9.64
CA ILE A 19 21.08 11.36 9.29
C ILE A 19 20.54 12.04 8.05
N ALA A 20 21.00 11.58 6.89
CA ALA A 20 20.35 11.87 5.64
C ALA A 20 18.92 11.42 5.85
N GLU A 21 18.04 12.41 6.05
CA GLU A 21 16.61 12.21 6.03
C GLU A 21 16.33 11.39 4.77
N PRO A 22 15.79 10.16 4.87
CA PRO A 22 15.47 9.40 3.68
C PRO A 22 14.52 10.28 2.87
N ALA A 23 14.91 10.57 1.63
CA ALA A 23 14.13 11.43 0.74
C ALA A 23 12.67 10.97 0.76
N PRO A 24 11.69 11.89 0.82
CA PRO A 24 10.30 11.52 0.71
C PRO A 24 10.14 10.73 -0.59
N VAL A 25 9.73 9.47 -0.46
CA VAL A 25 9.51 8.57 -1.60
C VAL A 25 8.55 9.27 -2.55
N LEU A 26 9.03 9.62 -3.73
CA LEU A 26 8.21 10.24 -4.76
C LEU A 26 7.07 9.26 -5.09
N PRO A 27 5.81 9.72 -5.15
CA PRO A 27 4.70 8.87 -5.57
C PRO A 27 4.90 8.51 -7.05
N GLY A 28 5.46 7.33 -7.33
CA GLY A 28 5.63 6.86 -8.71
C GLY A 28 6.73 5.85 -8.96
N GLU A 29 7.72 5.69 -8.08
CA GLU A 29 8.80 4.70 -8.27
C GLU A 29 8.60 3.49 -7.35
N GLY A 30 7.75 2.58 -7.80
CA GLY A 30 7.48 1.30 -7.17
C GLY A 30 6.30 0.65 -7.87
N VAL A 31 6.56 -0.33 -8.73
CA VAL A 31 5.55 -1.04 -9.54
C VAL A 31 4.67 -1.98 -8.67
N GLY A 32 4.66 -1.79 -7.34
CA GLY A 32 3.98 -2.64 -6.37
C GLY A 32 3.19 -1.84 -5.35
N VAL A 33 2.10 -2.43 -4.86
CA VAL A 33 1.46 -1.99 -3.62
C VAL A 33 2.31 -2.47 -2.45
N ASP A 34 2.60 -1.59 -1.50
CA ASP A 34 3.19 -2.01 -0.22
C ASP A 34 2.14 -2.69 0.66
N MET A 35 2.04 -4.01 0.55
CA MET A 35 1.13 -4.81 1.38
C MET A 35 1.60 -4.98 2.84
N SER A 36 2.74 -4.38 3.23
CA SER A 36 3.12 -4.30 4.65
C SER A 36 2.29 -3.27 5.41
N GLN A 37 1.69 -2.31 4.69
CA GLN A 37 0.72 -1.38 5.23
C GLN A 37 -0.66 -2.03 5.34
N PRO A 38 -1.48 -1.63 6.32
CA PRO A 38 -2.86 -2.10 6.40
C PRO A 38 -3.64 -1.71 5.16
N ALA A 39 -4.55 -2.58 4.72
CA ALA A 39 -5.46 -2.30 3.62
C ALA A 39 -6.30 -1.06 3.91
N GLU A 40 -6.39 -0.15 2.94
CA GLU A 40 -7.11 1.10 3.08
C GLU A 40 -8.63 0.92 3.00
N LYS A 41 -9.10 -0.15 2.35
CA LYS A 41 -10.53 -0.49 2.32
C LYS A 41 -10.72 -1.99 2.53
N ILE A 42 -11.59 -2.32 3.48
CA ILE A 42 -11.93 -3.71 3.83
C ILE A 42 -13.44 -3.86 3.72
N LEU A 43 -13.89 -4.81 2.90
CA LEU A 43 -15.29 -5.19 2.74
C LEU A 43 -15.50 -6.60 3.27
N ARG A 44 -16.55 -6.80 4.09
CA ARG A 44 -16.83 -8.10 4.73
C ARG A 44 -18.27 -8.51 4.52
N ALA A 45 -18.48 -9.79 4.22
CA ALA A 45 -19.78 -10.44 4.23
C ALA A 45 -19.59 -11.93 4.51
N GLU A 46 -20.25 -12.44 5.56
CA GLU A 46 -20.09 -13.83 6.01
C GLU A 46 -18.62 -14.21 6.22
N ALA A 47 -18.16 -15.31 5.60
CA ALA A 47 -16.78 -15.79 5.62
C ALA A 47 -15.84 -15.00 4.69
N TRP A 48 -16.36 -14.08 3.88
CA TRP A 48 -15.61 -13.40 2.83
C TRP A 48 -15.13 -12.03 3.26
N GLU A 49 -13.88 -11.73 2.92
CA GLU A 49 -13.27 -10.42 3.11
C GLU A 49 -12.51 -10.01 1.85
N LEU A 50 -12.77 -8.80 1.34
CA LEU A 50 -11.98 -8.19 0.29
C LEU A 50 -11.19 -7.02 0.89
N GLN A 51 -9.87 -7.16 0.92
CA GLN A 51 -8.92 -6.12 1.31
C GLN A 51 -8.42 -5.40 0.05
N ILE A 52 -8.48 -4.08 0.03
CA ILE A 52 -8.11 -3.24 -1.11
C ILE A 52 -7.07 -2.22 -0.68
N TRP A 53 -6.00 -2.16 -1.47
CA TRP A 53 -4.97 -1.13 -1.40
C TRP A 53 -4.97 -0.25 -2.64
N TYR A 54 -4.55 1.00 -2.47
CA TYR A 54 -4.51 1.98 -3.55
C TYR A 54 -3.08 2.30 -3.96
N ARG A 55 -2.81 2.29 -5.27
CA ARG A 55 -1.58 2.80 -5.87
C ARG A 55 -1.82 4.23 -6.33
N ALA A 56 -0.80 5.10 -6.20
CA ALA A 56 -0.88 6.49 -6.65
C ALA A 56 -2.17 7.19 -6.17
N LYS A 57 -2.48 7.02 -4.88
CA LYS A 57 -3.73 7.46 -4.23
C LYS A 57 -4.00 8.94 -4.48
N GLY A 58 -5.24 9.29 -4.84
CA GLY A 58 -5.69 10.65 -5.10
C GLY A 58 -5.28 11.22 -6.47
N SER A 59 -4.62 10.42 -7.31
CA SER A 59 -4.24 10.84 -8.67
C SER A 59 -5.21 10.32 -9.74
N ARG A 60 -5.16 10.91 -10.94
CA ARG A 60 -5.88 10.39 -12.13
C ARG A 60 -5.41 8.99 -12.58
N SER A 61 -4.27 8.54 -12.06
CA SER A 61 -3.64 7.26 -12.37
C SER A 61 -3.71 6.30 -11.18
N GLU A 62 -4.66 6.54 -10.27
CA GLU A 62 -4.88 5.68 -9.13
C GLU A 62 -5.26 4.26 -9.58
N GLY A 63 -4.56 3.27 -9.04
CA GLY A 63 -4.83 1.85 -9.27
C GLY A 63 -5.23 1.14 -8.00
N GLN A 64 -5.78 -0.07 -8.12
CA GLN A 64 -6.21 -0.86 -6.97
C GLN A 64 -5.63 -2.26 -7.01
N HIS A 65 -5.21 -2.77 -5.85
CA HIS A 65 -4.89 -4.17 -5.66
C HIS A 65 -5.82 -4.76 -4.61
N GLY A 66 -6.46 -5.87 -4.93
CA GLY A 66 -7.36 -6.55 -4.00
C GLY A 66 -6.90 -7.95 -3.63
N VAL A 67 -7.00 -8.27 -2.35
CA VAL A 67 -6.79 -9.63 -1.81
C VAL A 67 -8.12 -10.11 -1.26
N LEU A 68 -8.61 -11.22 -1.81
CA LEU A 68 -9.81 -11.89 -1.34
C LEU A 68 -9.41 -12.94 -0.31
N LEU A 69 -10.06 -12.94 0.83
CA LEU A 69 -9.93 -13.93 1.87
C LEU A 69 -11.24 -14.67 2.08
N ARG A 70 -11.13 -15.94 2.43
CA ARG A 70 -12.23 -16.77 2.92
C ARG A 70 -11.81 -17.40 4.24
N ASP A 71 -12.57 -17.17 5.30
CA ASP A 71 -12.26 -17.65 6.65
C ASP A 71 -10.83 -17.25 7.09
N GLY A 72 -10.40 -16.03 6.73
CA GLY A 72 -9.07 -15.51 7.00
C GLY A 72 -7.93 -16.02 6.10
N ASN A 73 -8.22 -16.93 5.16
CA ASN A 73 -7.23 -17.49 4.25
C ASN A 73 -7.30 -16.81 2.88
N ALA A 74 -6.16 -16.38 2.35
CA ALA A 74 -6.09 -15.76 1.03
C ALA A 74 -6.48 -16.74 -0.08
N VAL A 75 -7.44 -16.33 -0.92
CA VAL A 75 -7.89 -17.08 -2.08
C VAL A 75 -7.03 -16.71 -3.27
N LYS A 76 -6.33 -17.70 -3.84
CA LYS A 76 -5.49 -17.51 -5.03
C LYS A 76 -6.34 -17.62 -6.29
N GLY A 77 -6.21 -16.65 -7.19
CA GLY A 77 -6.74 -16.78 -8.55
C GLY A 77 -5.83 -17.66 -9.40
N SER A 78 -6.43 -18.56 -10.17
CA SER A 78 -5.75 -19.51 -11.06
C SER A 78 -5.40 -18.86 -12.40
N THR A 79 -6.35 -18.12 -12.99
CA THR A 79 -6.19 -17.51 -14.32
C THR A 79 -6.80 -16.11 -14.38
N VAL A 80 -6.16 -15.20 -15.11
CA VAL A 80 -6.71 -13.86 -15.33
C VAL A 80 -8.07 -13.98 -16.01
N GLY A 81 -9.07 -13.33 -15.42
CA GLY A 81 -10.44 -13.39 -15.88
C GLY A 81 -11.31 -14.43 -15.16
N GLU A 82 -10.73 -15.25 -14.28
CA GLU A 82 -11.50 -16.14 -13.39
C GLU A 82 -12.54 -15.35 -12.60
N GLU A 83 -13.77 -15.85 -12.53
CA GLU A 83 -14.87 -15.24 -11.79
C GLU A 83 -15.41 -16.19 -10.72
N MET A 84 -15.85 -15.63 -9.60
CA MET A 84 -16.36 -16.38 -8.45
C MET A 84 -17.49 -15.62 -7.77
N ASP A 85 -18.60 -16.31 -7.52
CA ASP A 85 -19.69 -15.75 -6.72
C ASP A 85 -19.36 -15.88 -5.21
N THR A 86 -19.52 -14.76 -4.48
CA THR A 86 -19.25 -14.66 -3.05
C THR A 86 -20.39 -13.91 -2.34
N ALA A 87 -20.39 -13.89 -1.01
CA ALA A 87 -21.34 -13.09 -0.24
C ALA A 87 -21.16 -11.57 -0.44
N LEU A 88 -20.00 -11.12 -0.94
CA LEU A 88 -19.74 -9.73 -1.34
C LEU A 88 -20.30 -9.41 -2.73
N GLY A 89 -20.70 -10.42 -3.50
CA GLY A 89 -21.06 -10.34 -4.92
C GLY A 89 -20.08 -11.11 -5.81
N LYS A 90 -20.21 -10.91 -7.13
CA LYS A 90 -19.35 -11.57 -8.11
C LYS A 90 -17.97 -10.92 -8.16
N MET A 91 -16.94 -11.72 -7.90
CA MET A 91 -15.53 -11.34 -7.95
C MET A 91 -14.89 -11.78 -9.26
N LYS A 92 -13.85 -11.08 -9.68
CA LYS A 92 -13.01 -11.37 -10.84
C LYS A 92 -11.54 -11.24 -10.49
N TYR A 93 -10.72 -12.17 -10.96
CA TYR A 93 -9.27 -12.11 -10.79
C TYR A 93 -8.62 -11.36 -11.97
N TYR A 94 -7.92 -10.27 -11.66
CA TYR A 94 -7.27 -9.39 -12.65
C TYR A 94 -5.77 -9.71 -12.84
N GLY A 95 -5.26 -10.75 -12.19
CA GLY A 95 -3.84 -11.10 -12.20
C GLY A 95 -3.05 -10.39 -11.09
N THR A 96 -1.89 -10.94 -10.73
CA THR A 96 -1.06 -10.40 -9.64
C THR A 96 -0.51 -9.00 -9.95
N GLN A 97 -0.15 -8.76 -11.20
CA GLN A 97 0.39 -7.49 -11.69
C GLN A 97 -0.59 -6.87 -12.67
N PRO A 98 -0.85 -5.55 -12.57
CA PRO A 98 -1.70 -4.88 -13.53
C PRO A 98 -0.93 -4.66 -14.84
N GLY A 99 -1.62 -4.72 -15.98
CA GLY A 99 -1.00 -4.38 -17.27
C GLY A 99 -0.60 -2.89 -17.40
N VAL A 100 -1.29 -2.01 -16.67
CA VAL A 100 -0.96 -0.58 -16.50
C VAL A 100 -1.28 -0.15 -15.07
N LEU A 101 -0.56 0.84 -14.52
CA LEU A 101 -0.61 1.16 -13.08
C LEU A 101 -2.00 1.39 -12.49
N TRP A 102 -2.90 2.03 -13.26
CA TRP A 102 -4.27 2.35 -12.85
C TRP A 102 -5.28 1.21 -13.04
N ASN A 103 -4.91 0.11 -13.71
CA ASN A 103 -5.79 -1.04 -13.81
C ASN A 103 -5.89 -1.78 -12.46
N PRO A 104 -7.02 -2.43 -12.16
CA PRO A 104 -7.11 -3.35 -11.03
C PRO A 104 -6.12 -4.52 -11.16
N SER A 105 -5.75 -5.08 -10.03
CA SER A 105 -4.94 -6.31 -9.89
C SER A 105 -5.43 -7.09 -8.67
N GLY A 106 -5.09 -8.37 -8.59
CA GLY A 106 -5.61 -9.28 -7.58
C GLY A 106 -7.09 -9.58 -7.83
N TRP A 107 -7.86 -9.80 -6.76
CA TRP A 107 -9.31 -9.97 -6.82
C TRP A 107 -10.02 -8.62 -6.72
N HIS A 108 -11.08 -8.42 -7.50
CA HIS A 108 -11.97 -7.27 -7.37
C HIS A 108 -13.39 -7.62 -7.83
N PHE A 109 -14.35 -6.70 -7.71
CA PHE A 109 -15.69 -6.87 -8.28
C PHE A 109 -15.61 -7.11 -9.79
N ALA A 110 -16.36 -8.09 -10.28
CA ALA A 110 -16.52 -8.31 -11.72
C ALA A 110 -17.24 -7.13 -12.39
N ASP A 111 -18.19 -6.52 -11.68
CA ASP A 111 -18.80 -5.26 -12.10
C ASP A 111 -17.86 -4.07 -11.81
N LYS A 112 -17.30 -3.51 -12.88
CA LYS A 112 -16.42 -2.34 -12.84
C LYS A 112 -17.10 -1.11 -12.23
N SER A 113 -18.43 -1.02 -12.26
CA SER A 113 -19.17 0.10 -11.68
C SER A 113 -18.97 0.21 -10.17
N LEU A 114 -18.64 -0.92 -9.50
CA LEU A 114 -18.40 -1.01 -8.06
C LEU A 114 -16.94 -0.69 -7.67
N ILE A 115 -16.05 -0.54 -8.65
CA ILE A 115 -14.63 -0.19 -8.44
C ILE A 115 -14.53 1.34 -8.34
N LYS A 116 -14.62 1.86 -7.12
CA LYS A 116 -14.59 3.29 -6.85
C LYS A 116 -13.20 3.76 -6.43
N PRO A 117 -12.75 4.95 -6.86
CA PRO A 117 -11.50 5.54 -6.40
C PRO A 117 -11.55 5.82 -4.90
N SER A 118 -10.38 6.02 -4.29
CA SER A 118 -10.23 6.25 -2.85
C SER A 118 -10.95 7.51 -2.35
N SER A 119 -11.18 8.49 -3.24
CA SER A 119 -11.88 9.74 -2.94
C SER A 119 -13.40 9.61 -2.93
N PHE A 120 -13.95 8.46 -3.32
CA PHE A 120 -15.39 8.26 -3.37
C PHE A 120 -15.96 8.09 -1.96
N CYS A 121 -16.73 9.09 -1.50
CA CYS A 121 -17.52 9.02 -0.28
C CYS A 121 -18.98 8.68 -0.68
N PRO A 122 -19.53 7.52 -0.28
CA PRO A 122 -20.90 7.12 -0.61
C PRO A 122 -21.96 8.02 0.03
#